data_AF-A0A914NIN9-F1
#
_entry.id   AF-A0A914NIN9-F1
#
_cell.length_a   1.000
_cell.length_b   1.000
_cell.length_c   1.000
_cell.angle_alpha   90.00
_cell.angle_beta   90.00
_cell.angle_gamma   90.00
#
_symmetry.space_group_name_H-M   'P 1'
#
loop_
_entity.id
_entity.type
_entity.pdbx_description
1 polymer ?
#
loop_
_entity_poly.entity_id
_entity_poly.type
_entity_poly.pdbx_seq_one_letter_code
_entity_poly.pdbx_strand_id
1 'polypeptide(L)'
;IPLYKQFLSRVYFSGIENDFLRAQSWPYLLRIVEWHEDLDKNKIDFLKKEYEKDSNEWMEIEKNFLSNSLQKNEYSRQNSEIITTATTEFSIQKDYFPSSTRSESTNSDVFEDLDAVDFDENELTNSENLLAKELMANLIRVQKDVDRCDRITRFYSKMENLIILRKIMVTYIYRRLKIDINDGYVQGMCDVLAPLLALFVDESLTLVCFERLMLRRMAKNFPQCKHNNEMDENLNHFRYLVEVMDPELYSQLMRNVDYSFVVFYRWLLLDFKRELQYSDVFQLWEVIWSAEVLCSRHFGLFFGLALLTQYREILIENDMDFTDVIKFFNEMAEKHNVQELLILSREKLRSFQEIIRDLNKFNEAV
;
A
#
# COMPACT_ATOMS: atom_id res chain seq x y z
N ILE A 1 -20.48 23.94 -11.77
CA ILE A 1 -19.51 22.83 -11.51
C ILE A 1 -20.27 21.52 -11.67
N PRO A 2 -19.81 20.55 -12.50
CA PRO A 2 -20.46 19.24 -12.64
C PRO A 2 -20.68 18.58 -11.27
N LEU A 3 -21.81 17.88 -11.07
CA LEU A 3 -22.18 17.27 -9.78
C LEU A 3 -21.06 16.39 -9.20
N TYR A 4 -20.38 15.62 -10.04
CA TYR A 4 -19.22 14.83 -9.65
C TYR A 4 -18.08 15.67 -9.03
N LYS A 5 -17.73 16.81 -9.64
CA LYS A 5 -16.71 17.72 -9.07
C LYS A 5 -17.17 18.34 -7.75
N GLN A 6 -18.47 18.58 -7.57
CA GLN A 6 -19.00 19.04 -6.29
C GLN A 6 -18.93 17.94 -5.22
N PHE A 7 -19.24 16.70 -5.58
CA PHE A 7 -19.07 15.53 -4.71
C PHE A 7 -17.62 15.39 -4.26
N LEU A 8 -16.67 15.33 -5.20
CA LEU A 8 -15.24 15.27 -4.88
C LEU A 8 -14.81 16.45 -4.00
N SER A 9 -15.30 17.66 -4.26
CA SER A 9 -14.96 18.83 -3.45
C SER A 9 -15.46 18.68 -2.01
N ARG A 10 -16.67 18.14 -1.80
CA ARG A 10 -17.20 17.90 -0.45
C ARG A 10 -16.40 16.83 0.27
N VAL A 11 -16.09 15.72 -0.40
CA VAL A 11 -15.26 14.65 0.15
C VAL A 11 -13.86 15.18 0.50
N TYR A 12 -13.25 15.98 -0.37
CA TYR A 12 -11.93 16.57 -0.13
C TYR A 12 -11.88 17.46 1.13
N PHE A 13 -12.96 18.20 1.46
CA PHE A 13 -12.97 19.10 2.63
C PHE A 13 -13.55 18.46 3.89
N SER A 14 -14.52 17.55 3.77
CA SER A 14 -15.30 17.05 4.90
C SER A 14 -15.24 15.53 5.08
N GLY A 15 -14.62 14.80 4.17
CA GLY A 15 -14.69 13.33 4.14
C GLY A 15 -16.12 12.83 3.93
N ILE A 16 -16.33 11.55 4.22
CA ILE A 16 -17.65 10.91 4.24
C ILE A 16 -17.97 10.51 5.68
N GLU A 17 -19.19 10.79 6.13
CA GLU A 17 -19.58 10.74 7.55
C GLU A 17 -19.51 9.34 8.17
N ASN A 18 -20.06 8.32 7.50
CA ASN A 18 -20.25 7.00 8.08
C ASN A 18 -20.04 5.87 7.06
N ASP A 19 -19.81 4.66 7.58
CA ASP A 19 -19.43 3.49 6.79
C ASP A 19 -20.51 3.07 5.77
N PHE A 20 -21.78 3.30 6.07
CA PHE A 20 -22.88 3.04 5.13
C PHE A 20 -22.80 3.94 3.90
N LEU A 21 -22.57 5.25 4.10
CA LEU A 21 -22.36 6.19 2.99
C LEU A 21 -21.05 5.91 2.26
N ARG A 22 -19.98 5.53 2.98
CA ARG A 22 -18.70 5.14 2.38
C ARG A 22 -18.86 3.96 1.45
N ALA A 23 -19.52 2.89 1.90
CA ALA A 23 -19.75 1.69 1.10
C ALA A 23 -20.52 1.99 -0.21
N GLN A 24 -21.39 3.00 -0.22
CA GLN A 24 -22.09 3.43 -1.44
C GLN A 24 -21.27 4.38 -2.32
N SER A 25 -20.43 5.21 -1.70
CA SER A 25 -19.73 6.31 -2.37
C SER A 25 -18.36 5.92 -2.92
N TRP A 26 -17.67 4.98 -2.26
CA TRP A 26 -16.33 4.54 -2.64
C TRP A 26 -16.25 3.92 -4.04
N PRO A 27 -17.25 3.17 -4.53
CA PRO A 27 -17.27 2.74 -5.92
C PRO A 27 -17.17 3.90 -6.94
N TYR A 28 -17.73 5.06 -6.62
CA TYR A 28 -17.60 6.27 -7.45
C TYR A 28 -16.24 6.96 -7.27
N LEU A 29 -15.72 7.04 -6.05
CA LEU A 29 -14.39 7.61 -5.79
C LEU A 29 -13.27 6.82 -6.49
N LEU A 30 -13.37 5.49 -6.45
CA LEU A 30 -12.45 4.58 -7.13
C LEU A 30 -12.74 4.47 -8.64
N ARG A 31 -13.83 5.08 -9.11
CA ARG A 31 -14.29 5.06 -10.52
C ARG A 31 -14.62 3.67 -11.05
N ILE A 32 -15.09 2.79 -10.19
CA ILE A 32 -15.63 1.48 -10.56
C ILE A 32 -16.90 1.67 -11.38
N VAL A 33 -17.71 2.66 -11.00
CA VAL A 33 -18.95 3.06 -11.65
C VAL A 33 -18.84 4.52 -12.07
N GLU A 34 -19.34 4.83 -13.26
CA GLU A 34 -19.44 6.21 -13.74
C GLU A 34 -20.45 7.00 -12.90
N TRP A 35 -20.25 8.32 -12.76
CA TRP A 35 -21.09 9.16 -11.88
C TRP A 35 -22.59 9.14 -12.21
N HIS A 36 -22.93 8.84 -13.46
CA HIS A 36 -24.33 8.77 -13.94
C HIS A 36 -24.91 7.35 -13.93
N GLU A 37 -24.15 6.35 -13.50
CA GLU A 37 -24.58 4.96 -13.41
C GLU A 37 -24.80 4.55 -11.96
N ASP A 38 -25.76 3.67 -11.73
CA ASP A 38 -25.92 3.02 -10.42
C ASP A 38 -25.19 1.66 -10.40
N LEU A 39 -24.68 1.30 -9.23
CA LEU A 39 -24.26 -0.08 -8.93
C LEU A 39 -25.52 -0.91 -8.63
N ASP A 40 -26.29 -1.20 -9.67
CA ASP A 40 -27.54 -1.93 -9.55
C ASP A 40 -27.33 -3.40 -9.15
N LYS A 41 -28.43 -4.06 -8.81
CA LYS A 41 -28.41 -5.47 -8.39
C LYS A 41 -27.81 -6.38 -9.46
N ASN A 42 -28.04 -6.09 -10.76
CA ASN A 42 -27.53 -6.92 -11.84
C ASN A 42 -26.00 -6.86 -11.93
N LYS A 43 -25.41 -5.66 -11.79
CA LYS A 43 -23.96 -5.49 -11.73
C LYS A 43 -23.38 -6.20 -10.51
N ILE A 44 -23.99 -6.05 -9.33
CA ILE A 44 -23.55 -6.74 -8.11
C ILE A 44 -23.59 -8.27 -8.31
N ASP A 45 -24.68 -8.80 -8.83
CA ASP A 45 -24.83 -10.25 -9.09
C ASP A 45 -23.82 -10.74 -10.13
N PHE A 46 -23.47 -9.92 -11.13
CA PHE A 46 -22.41 -10.23 -12.08
C PHE A 46 -21.03 -10.29 -11.42
N LEU A 47 -20.69 -9.29 -10.59
CA LEU A 47 -19.41 -9.27 -9.86
C LEU A 47 -19.27 -10.48 -8.93
N LYS A 48 -20.36 -10.90 -8.27
CA LYS A 48 -20.41 -12.10 -7.44
C LYS A 48 -20.12 -13.37 -8.23
N LYS A 49 -20.75 -13.52 -9.40
CA LYS A 49 -20.53 -14.68 -10.27
C LYS A 49 -19.08 -14.77 -10.76
N GLU A 50 -18.51 -13.65 -11.20
CA GLU A 50 -17.11 -13.63 -11.64
C GLU A 50 -16.15 -13.93 -10.48
N TYR A 51 -16.41 -13.36 -9.31
CA TYR A 51 -15.65 -13.65 -8.09
C TYR A 51 -15.72 -15.14 -7.70
N GLU A 52 -16.92 -15.71 -7.65
CA GLU A 52 -17.13 -17.11 -7.28
C GLU A 52 -16.44 -18.03 -8.27
N LYS A 53 -16.56 -17.77 -9.58
CA LYS A 53 -15.90 -18.52 -10.64
C LYS A 53 -14.38 -18.56 -10.42
N ASP A 54 -13.73 -17.41 -10.32
CA ASP A 54 -12.28 -17.35 -10.12
C ASP A 54 -11.87 -18.00 -8.80
N SER A 55 -12.66 -17.80 -7.74
CA SER A 55 -12.36 -18.39 -6.43
C SER A 55 -12.42 -19.92 -6.44
N ASN A 56 -13.40 -20.48 -7.14
CA ASN A 56 -13.56 -21.92 -7.28
C ASN A 56 -12.43 -22.52 -8.13
N GLU A 57 -12.02 -21.84 -9.21
CA GLU A 57 -10.91 -22.27 -10.08
C GLU A 57 -9.60 -22.41 -9.28
N TRP A 58 -9.20 -21.39 -8.52
CA TRP A 58 -7.93 -21.48 -7.78
C TRP A 58 -8.02 -22.39 -6.54
N MET A 59 -9.18 -22.50 -5.88
CA MET A 59 -9.36 -23.43 -4.76
C MET A 59 -9.23 -24.89 -5.21
N GLU A 60 -9.66 -25.20 -6.45
CA GLU A 60 -9.45 -26.53 -7.04
C GLU A 60 -7.95 -26.79 -7.31
N ILE A 61 -7.21 -25.79 -7.78
CA ILE A 61 -5.75 -25.87 -7.93
C ILE A 61 -5.07 -26.14 -6.58
N GLU A 62 -5.42 -25.35 -5.55
CA GLU A 62 -4.90 -25.52 -4.18
C GLU A 62 -5.18 -26.93 -3.65
N LYS A 63 -6.41 -27.42 -3.83
CA LYS A 63 -6.83 -28.77 -3.41
C LYS A 63 -6.07 -29.88 -4.13
N ASN A 64 -5.92 -29.78 -5.45
CA ASN A 64 -5.22 -30.77 -6.27
C ASN A 64 -3.74 -30.85 -5.87
N PHE A 65 -3.10 -29.70 -5.68
CA PHE A 65 -1.71 -29.63 -5.25
C PHE A 65 -1.50 -30.22 -3.84
N LEU A 66 -2.39 -29.95 -2.89
CA LEU A 66 -2.33 -30.51 -1.53
C LEU A 66 -2.62 -32.02 -1.47
N SER A 67 -3.35 -32.56 -2.45
CA SER A 67 -3.65 -33.99 -2.53
C SER A 67 -2.46 -34.85 -3.00
N ASN A 68 -1.48 -34.24 -3.67
CA ASN A 68 -0.23 -34.89 -4.06
C ASN A 68 0.71 -35.00 -2.84
N SER A 69 0.92 -36.22 -2.33
CA SER A 69 1.65 -36.47 -1.08
C SER A 69 3.10 -35.97 -1.04
N LEU A 70 3.77 -35.87 -2.20
CA LEU A 70 5.12 -35.31 -2.32
C LEU A 70 5.11 -33.78 -2.18
N GLN A 71 4.19 -33.11 -2.89
CA GLN A 71 4.03 -31.65 -2.89
C GLN A 71 3.50 -31.13 -1.54
N LYS A 72 2.69 -31.92 -0.83
CA LYS A 72 2.25 -31.61 0.54
C LYS A 72 3.41 -31.50 1.54
N ASN A 73 4.42 -32.37 1.40
CA ASN A 73 5.61 -32.35 2.25
C ASN A 73 6.53 -31.16 1.92
N GLU A 74 6.65 -30.81 0.64
CA GLU A 74 7.36 -29.60 0.19
C GLU A 74 6.66 -28.30 0.64
N TYR A 75 5.33 -28.21 0.46
CA TYR A 75 4.53 -27.07 0.93
C TYR A 75 4.61 -26.89 2.46
N SER A 76 4.64 -28.00 3.21
CA SER A 76 4.83 -27.98 4.66
C SER A 76 6.26 -27.60 5.07
N ARG A 77 7.28 -28.06 4.33
CA ARG A 77 8.69 -27.67 4.54
C ARG A 77 8.94 -26.21 4.23
N GLN A 78 8.46 -25.71 3.09
CA GLN A 78 8.57 -24.30 2.69
C GLN A 78 7.84 -23.39 3.68
N ASN A 79 6.67 -23.81 4.18
CA ASN A 79 6.04 -23.11 5.31
C ASN A 79 7.00 -23.05 6.53
N SER A 80 7.63 -24.16 6.92
CA SER A 80 8.54 -24.20 8.09
C SER A 80 9.89 -23.48 7.90
N GLU A 81 10.51 -23.55 6.72
CA GLU A 81 11.80 -22.92 6.42
C GLU A 81 11.66 -21.41 6.32
N ILE A 82 10.61 -20.92 5.63
CA ILE A 82 10.33 -19.49 5.58
C ILE A 82 9.82 -19.00 6.96
N ILE A 83 9.22 -19.85 7.81
CA ILE A 83 8.88 -19.49 9.20
C ILE A 83 10.16 -19.31 10.03
N THR A 84 11.19 -20.12 9.80
CA THR A 84 12.45 -20.07 10.55
C THR A 84 13.26 -18.80 10.20
N THR A 85 13.26 -18.38 8.93
CA THR A 85 13.80 -17.07 8.52
C THR A 85 12.97 -15.92 9.11
N ALA A 86 11.64 -15.96 9.03
CA ALA A 86 10.77 -14.93 9.60
C ALA A 86 10.85 -14.80 11.14
N THR A 87 11.14 -15.87 11.88
CA THR A 87 11.34 -15.82 13.35
C THR A 87 12.69 -15.24 13.77
N THR A 88 13.65 -15.14 12.84
CA THR A 88 14.93 -14.48 13.09
C THR A 88 14.87 -12.98 12.75
N GLU A 89 13.83 -12.54 12.02
CA GLU A 89 13.65 -11.17 11.51
C GLU A 89 12.89 -10.21 12.45
N PHE A 90 12.65 -10.58 13.71
CA PHE A 90 12.10 -9.64 14.70
C PHE A 90 13.17 -8.93 15.55
N SER A 91 14.43 -9.06 15.16
CA SER A 91 15.54 -8.26 15.71
C SER A 91 15.97 -7.23 14.67
N ILE A 92 15.31 -6.05 14.68
CA ILE A 92 15.69 -4.80 14.00
C ILE A 92 16.49 -5.05 12.70
N GLN A 93 15.80 -5.31 11.58
CA GLN A 93 16.48 -5.43 10.29
C GLN A 93 17.14 -4.10 9.93
N LYS A 94 18.47 -4.12 10.03
CA LYS A 94 19.44 -3.13 9.53
C LYS A 94 19.44 -3.01 7.99
N ASP A 95 18.55 -3.70 7.29
CA ASP A 95 18.63 -3.91 5.84
C ASP A 95 17.76 -2.93 5.02
N TYR A 96 17.07 -2.00 5.67
CA TYR A 96 16.52 -0.81 4.99
C TYR A 96 17.59 0.26 4.69
N PHE A 97 18.86 -0.05 4.97
CA PHE A 97 19.96 0.88 4.95
C PHE A 97 21.04 0.39 3.95
N PRO A 98 20.99 0.73 2.63
CA PRO A 98 22.05 0.42 1.66
C PRO A 98 23.42 1.02 2.01
N SER A 99 24.30 0.22 2.60
CA SER A 99 25.67 0.63 2.86
C SER A 99 26.41 0.71 1.53
N SER A 100 26.77 1.90 1.03
CA SER A 100 28.10 2.10 0.44
C SER A 100 28.41 3.55 0.07
N THR A 101 29.56 4.01 0.56
CA THR A 101 30.47 4.83 -0.24
C THR A 101 31.20 3.95 -1.24
N ARG A 102 30.88 4.03 -2.53
CA ARG A 102 31.83 4.36 -3.62
C ARG A 102 31.19 4.18 -4.99
N SER A 103 31.38 5.21 -5.79
CA SER A 103 31.26 5.24 -7.24
C SER A 103 31.98 4.07 -7.91
N GLU A 104 31.25 3.22 -8.62
CA GLU A 104 31.63 2.65 -9.91
C GLU A 104 30.40 1.97 -10.53
N SER A 105 30.22 2.20 -11.82
CA SER A 105 29.15 1.62 -12.64
C SER A 105 29.23 0.10 -12.67
N THR A 106 28.21 -0.61 -12.19
CA THR A 106 27.69 -1.91 -12.67
C THR A 106 26.71 -2.49 -11.63
N ASN A 107 25.53 -2.91 -12.11
CA ASN A 107 24.52 -3.79 -11.46
C ASN A 107 24.03 -3.40 -10.05
N SER A 108 22.77 -2.96 -9.96
CA SER A 108 22.08 -2.78 -8.68
C SER A 108 21.64 -4.13 -8.11
N ASP A 109 22.55 -4.81 -7.43
CA ASP A 109 22.28 -6.00 -6.61
C ASP A 109 21.67 -5.58 -5.25
N VAL A 110 20.48 -4.97 -5.27
CA VAL A 110 19.67 -4.63 -4.07
C VAL A 110 18.27 -5.25 -4.15
N PHE A 111 18.16 -6.31 -4.92
CA PHE A 111 17.30 -7.44 -4.60
C PHE A 111 18.27 -8.61 -4.57
N GLU A 112 18.63 -9.11 -3.38
CA GLU A 112 19.08 -10.49 -3.35
C GLU A 112 17.92 -11.28 -3.94
N ASP A 113 18.16 -11.84 -5.13
CA ASP A 113 17.30 -12.82 -5.76
C ASP A 113 16.83 -13.77 -4.66
N LEU A 114 15.54 -13.69 -4.33
CA LEU A 114 14.88 -14.72 -3.54
C LEU A 114 15.07 -16.00 -4.33
N ASP A 115 16.04 -16.80 -3.91
CA ASP A 115 16.48 -18.07 -4.45
C ASP A 115 15.72 -18.48 -5.70
N ALA A 116 16.32 -18.23 -6.87
CA ALA A 116 15.95 -18.95 -8.07
C ALA A 116 15.99 -20.44 -7.69
N VAL A 117 14.81 -21.04 -7.53
CA VAL A 117 14.72 -22.40 -7.03
C VAL A 117 15.29 -23.30 -8.11
N ASP A 118 16.48 -23.81 -7.88
CA ASP A 118 17.18 -24.71 -8.79
C ASP A 118 16.38 -26.01 -8.86
N PHE A 119 15.49 -26.08 -9.85
CA PHE A 119 14.70 -27.28 -10.16
C PHE A 119 15.21 -27.86 -11.47
N ASP A 120 15.47 -29.17 -11.40
CA ASP A 120 15.85 -30.07 -12.48
C ASP A 120 15.17 -29.69 -13.82
N GLU A 121 15.97 -29.33 -14.82
CA GLU A 121 15.58 -28.73 -16.12
C GLU A 121 14.72 -29.64 -17.04
N ASN A 122 14.11 -30.71 -16.52
CA ASN A 122 13.45 -31.74 -17.34
C ASN A 122 11.91 -31.76 -17.33
N GLU A 123 11.23 -30.70 -16.89
CA GLU A 123 9.78 -30.57 -17.09
C GLU A 123 9.39 -29.25 -17.76
N LEU A 124 9.65 -29.15 -19.07
CA LEU A 124 9.06 -28.09 -19.88
C LEU A 124 7.66 -28.49 -20.36
N THR A 125 6.73 -27.55 -20.15
CA THR A 125 5.46 -27.29 -20.86
C THR A 125 4.19 -27.99 -20.39
N ASN A 126 3.61 -27.46 -19.31
CA ASN A 126 2.19 -27.10 -19.38
C ASN A 126 1.98 -25.74 -18.69
N SER A 127 1.38 -24.76 -19.38
CA SER A 127 1.12 -23.42 -18.83
C SER A 127 0.32 -23.48 -17.51
N GLU A 128 -0.53 -24.49 -17.38
CA GLU A 128 -1.33 -24.77 -16.20
C GLU A 128 -0.47 -25.19 -14.99
N ASN A 129 0.62 -25.94 -15.22
CA ASN A 129 1.54 -26.37 -14.16
C ASN A 129 2.36 -25.19 -13.63
N LEU A 130 2.76 -24.26 -14.51
CA LEU A 130 3.49 -23.06 -14.09
C LEU A 130 2.60 -22.12 -13.27
N LEU A 131 1.37 -21.87 -13.73
CA LEU A 131 0.40 -21.07 -12.98
C LEU A 131 0.12 -21.67 -11.60
N ALA A 132 -0.08 -22.99 -11.51
CA ALA A 132 -0.28 -23.67 -10.25
C ALA A 132 0.93 -23.49 -9.32
N LYS A 133 2.16 -23.67 -9.82
CA LYS A 133 3.40 -23.51 -9.05
C LYS A 133 3.53 -22.09 -8.48
N GLU A 134 3.37 -21.07 -9.31
CA GLU A 134 3.46 -19.67 -8.88
C GLU A 134 2.34 -19.27 -7.92
N LEU A 135 1.12 -19.77 -8.15
CA LEU A 135 0.00 -19.54 -7.25
C LEU A 135 0.30 -20.11 -5.85
N MET A 136 0.84 -21.34 -5.76
CA MET A 136 1.18 -21.94 -4.46
C MET A 136 2.31 -21.20 -3.74
N ALA A 137 3.31 -20.71 -4.46
CA ALA A 137 4.37 -19.88 -3.87
C ALA A 137 3.81 -18.59 -3.28
N ASN A 138 2.88 -17.93 -3.98
CA ASN A 138 2.23 -16.72 -3.49
C ASN A 138 1.28 -17.00 -2.32
N LEU A 139 0.54 -18.11 -2.34
CA LEU A 139 -0.36 -18.54 -1.26
C LEU A 139 0.33 -18.60 0.11
N ILE A 140 1.57 -19.09 0.17
CA ILE A 140 2.37 -19.14 1.41
C ILE A 140 2.64 -17.73 1.93
N ARG A 141 3.05 -16.80 1.04
CA ARG A 141 3.34 -15.40 1.39
C ARG A 141 2.08 -14.69 1.87
N VAL A 142 0.95 -14.90 1.18
CA VAL A 142 -0.36 -14.36 1.55
C VAL A 142 -0.78 -14.87 2.93
N GLN A 143 -0.66 -16.17 3.19
CA GLN A 143 -1.07 -16.77 4.47
C GLN A 143 -0.33 -16.14 5.66
N LYS A 144 0.98 -15.94 5.52
CA LYS A 144 1.81 -15.29 6.56
C LYS A 144 1.34 -13.88 6.90
N ASP A 145 1.01 -13.09 5.89
CA ASP A 145 0.53 -11.72 6.09
C ASP A 145 -0.89 -11.68 6.64
N VAL A 146 -1.75 -12.61 6.22
CA VAL A 146 -3.11 -12.74 6.76
C VAL A 146 -3.08 -13.09 8.25
N ASP A 147 -2.27 -14.04 8.68
CA ASP A 147 -2.26 -14.50 10.09
C ASP A 147 -1.92 -13.38 11.09
N ARG A 148 -1.10 -12.42 10.65
CA ARG A 148 -0.69 -11.22 11.42
C ARG A 148 -1.53 -9.97 11.15
N CYS A 149 -2.46 -10.00 10.19
CA CYS A 149 -3.17 -8.82 9.75
C CYS A 149 -4.13 -8.29 10.83
N ASP A 150 -3.87 -7.08 11.31
CA ASP A 150 -4.74 -6.22 12.12
C ASP A 150 -5.54 -6.94 13.23
N ARG A 151 -4.92 -7.94 13.88
CA ARG A 151 -5.55 -8.82 14.88
C ARG A 151 -6.09 -8.10 16.11
N ILE A 152 -5.60 -6.88 16.35
CA ILE A 152 -6.05 -5.99 17.43
C ILE A 152 -7.46 -5.44 17.14
N THR A 153 -7.84 -5.33 15.87
CA THR A 153 -9.16 -4.85 15.48
C THR A 153 -10.25 -5.87 15.79
N ARG A 154 -11.44 -5.39 16.16
CA ARG A 154 -12.61 -6.25 16.43
C ARG A 154 -13.05 -7.06 15.20
N PHE A 155 -12.79 -6.57 14.00
CA PHE A 155 -13.14 -7.26 12.77
C PHE A 155 -12.21 -8.46 12.54
N TYR A 156 -10.89 -8.28 12.60
CA TYR A 156 -9.92 -9.35 12.34
C TYR A 156 -9.55 -10.20 13.56
N SER A 157 -10.14 -9.93 14.72
CA SER A 157 -10.12 -10.88 15.84
C SER A 157 -10.88 -12.18 15.53
N LYS A 158 -11.78 -12.15 14.52
CA LYS A 158 -12.57 -13.29 14.07
C LYS A 158 -11.85 -14.05 12.95
N MET A 159 -11.70 -15.36 13.12
CA MET A 159 -11.02 -16.20 12.14
C MET A 159 -11.76 -16.24 10.79
N GLU A 160 -13.10 -16.13 10.80
CA GLU A 160 -13.89 -16.11 9.56
C GLU A 160 -13.48 -14.95 8.66
N ASN A 161 -13.22 -13.78 9.25
CA ASN A 161 -12.83 -12.58 8.50
C ASN A 161 -11.41 -12.68 7.93
N LEU A 162 -10.50 -13.40 8.60
CA LEU A 162 -9.16 -13.70 8.07
C LEU A 162 -9.22 -14.69 6.90
N ILE A 163 -10.12 -15.69 6.97
CA ILE A 163 -10.37 -16.62 5.88
C ILE A 163 -10.89 -15.88 4.64
N ILE A 164 -11.81 -14.93 4.84
CA ILE A 164 -12.32 -14.08 3.76
C ILE A 164 -11.21 -13.19 3.19
N LEU A 165 -10.39 -12.57 4.05
CA LEU A 165 -9.24 -11.76 3.62
C LEU A 165 -8.29 -12.56 2.73
N ARG A 166 -7.91 -13.78 3.16
CA ARG A 166 -7.09 -14.70 2.37
C ARG A 166 -7.74 -15.00 1.04
N LYS A 167 -9.02 -15.37 1.05
CA LYS A 167 -9.74 -15.77 -0.17
C LYS A 167 -9.77 -14.63 -1.19
N ILE A 168 -10.04 -13.39 -0.77
CA ILE A 168 -10.03 -12.23 -1.66
C ILE A 168 -8.63 -11.96 -2.20
N MET A 169 -7.60 -11.96 -1.33
CA MET A 169 -6.21 -11.73 -1.76
C MET A 169 -5.76 -12.78 -2.77
N VAL A 170 -6.00 -14.06 -2.51
CA VAL A 170 -5.62 -15.14 -3.44
C VAL A 170 -6.39 -15.02 -4.76
N THR A 171 -7.68 -14.65 -4.72
CA THR A 171 -8.46 -14.41 -5.95
C THR A 171 -7.88 -13.27 -6.78
N TYR A 172 -7.45 -12.18 -6.13
CA TYR A 172 -6.73 -11.09 -6.80
C TYR A 172 -5.44 -11.60 -7.46
N ILE A 173 -4.58 -12.29 -6.70
CA ILE A 173 -3.30 -12.81 -7.20
C ILE A 173 -3.50 -13.78 -8.35
N TYR A 174 -4.48 -14.69 -8.25
CA TYR A 174 -4.84 -15.61 -9.32
C TYR A 174 -5.18 -14.87 -10.62
N ARG A 175 -5.97 -13.78 -10.55
CA ARG A 175 -6.27 -12.94 -11.72
C ARG A 175 -5.03 -12.26 -12.29
N ARG A 176 -4.13 -11.76 -11.44
CA ARG A 176 -2.89 -11.12 -11.89
C ARG A 176 -1.95 -12.10 -12.58
N LEU A 177 -1.74 -13.28 -11.99
CA LEU A 177 -0.89 -14.34 -12.55
C LEU A 177 -1.39 -14.87 -13.91
N LYS A 178 -2.71 -14.86 -14.16
CA LYS A 178 -3.28 -15.17 -15.48
C LYS A 178 -2.94 -14.13 -16.56
N ILE A 179 -2.67 -12.89 -16.16
CA ILE A 179 -2.31 -11.79 -17.06
C ILE A 179 -0.79 -11.77 -17.26
N ASP A 180 -0.03 -11.79 -16.17
CA ASP A 180 1.44 -11.89 -16.16
C ASP A 180 1.85 -12.81 -15.01
N ILE A 181 2.52 -13.91 -15.35
CA ILE A 181 2.95 -14.94 -14.39
C ILE A 181 3.92 -14.41 -13.31
N ASN A 182 4.52 -13.24 -13.52
CA ASN A 182 5.42 -12.60 -12.56
C ASN A 182 4.73 -11.55 -11.67
N ASP A 183 3.46 -11.23 -11.93
CA ASP A 183 2.71 -10.21 -11.21
C ASP A 183 1.96 -10.85 -10.03
N GLY A 184 2.72 -11.15 -8.99
CA GLY A 184 2.29 -11.90 -7.83
C GLY A 184 2.01 -11.04 -6.61
N TYR A 185 2.14 -11.67 -5.44
CA TYR A 185 1.92 -11.06 -4.15
C TYR A 185 3.15 -10.25 -3.72
N VAL A 186 2.90 -9.05 -3.21
CA VAL A 186 3.90 -8.22 -2.54
C VAL A 186 3.49 -8.02 -1.08
N GLN A 187 4.45 -8.11 -0.17
CA GLN A 187 4.21 -7.79 1.24
C GLN A 187 3.63 -6.38 1.40
N GLY A 188 2.61 -6.26 2.25
CA GLY A 188 1.87 -5.02 2.47
C GLY A 188 0.57 -4.90 1.65
N MET A 189 0.36 -5.74 0.63
CA MET A 189 -0.93 -5.77 -0.08
C MET A 189 -2.10 -6.16 0.84
N CYS A 190 -1.87 -7.05 1.83
CA CYS A 190 -2.90 -7.37 2.83
C CYS A 190 -3.29 -6.15 3.68
N ASP A 191 -2.35 -5.25 3.97
CA ASP A 191 -2.63 -4.03 4.74
C ASP A 191 -3.52 -3.06 3.95
N VAL A 192 -3.37 -3.02 2.63
CA VAL A 192 -4.23 -2.22 1.75
C VAL A 192 -5.62 -2.86 1.59
N LEU A 193 -5.70 -4.19 1.52
CA LEU A 193 -6.98 -4.89 1.39
C LEU A 193 -7.83 -4.84 2.66
N ALA A 194 -7.21 -4.90 3.84
CA ALA A 194 -7.92 -5.06 5.10
C ALA A 194 -8.95 -3.94 5.42
N PRO A 195 -8.62 -2.64 5.26
CA PRO A 195 -9.60 -1.57 5.44
C PRO A 195 -10.81 -1.68 4.51
N LEU A 196 -10.60 -2.11 3.25
CA LEU A 196 -11.68 -2.29 2.28
C LEU A 196 -12.64 -3.40 2.73
N LEU A 197 -12.11 -4.56 3.12
CA LEU A 197 -12.94 -5.68 3.55
C LEU A 197 -13.72 -5.33 4.84
N ALA A 198 -13.07 -4.66 5.80
CA ALA A 198 -13.75 -4.25 7.02
C ALA A 198 -14.87 -3.23 6.77
N LEU A 199 -14.74 -2.40 5.72
CA LEU A 199 -15.78 -1.45 5.32
C LEU A 199 -16.93 -2.12 4.57
N PHE A 200 -16.63 -2.90 3.52
CA PHE A 200 -17.66 -3.42 2.61
C PHE A 200 -18.30 -4.70 3.12
N VAL A 201 -17.53 -5.58 3.78
CA VAL A 201 -17.94 -6.93 4.23
C VAL A 201 -18.35 -7.88 3.09
N ASP A 202 -18.64 -7.38 1.89
CA ASP A 202 -18.92 -8.15 0.67
C ASP A 202 -17.63 -8.47 -0.09
N GLU A 203 -17.36 -9.75 -0.31
CA GLU A 203 -16.10 -10.24 -0.92
C GLU A 203 -15.91 -9.71 -2.35
N SER A 204 -16.97 -9.74 -3.15
CA SER A 204 -16.91 -9.38 -4.57
C SER A 204 -16.70 -7.88 -4.77
N LEU A 205 -17.42 -7.05 -4.01
CA LEU A 205 -17.27 -5.61 -4.05
C LEU A 205 -15.91 -5.19 -3.50
N THR A 206 -15.46 -5.83 -2.42
CA THR A 206 -14.12 -5.60 -1.86
C THR A 206 -13.03 -5.90 -2.89
N LEU A 207 -13.11 -7.04 -3.59
CA LEU A 207 -12.13 -7.40 -4.61
C LEU A 207 -12.05 -6.33 -5.70
N VAL A 208 -13.19 -5.92 -6.26
CA VAL A 208 -13.21 -4.94 -7.36
C VAL A 208 -12.73 -3.57 -6.90
N CYS A 209 -13.06 -3.16 -5.67
CA CYS A 209 -12.51 -1.93 -5.08
C CYS A 209 -10.99 -2.03 -4.90
N PHE A 210 -10.48 -3.16 -4.41
CA PHE A 210 -9.06 -3.40 -4.24
C PHE A 210 -8.31 -3.41 -5.57
N GLU A 211 -8.79 -4.15 -6.57
CA GLU A 211 -8.24 -4.17 -7.93
C GLU A 211 -8.13 -2.77 -8.51
N ARG A 212 -9.18 -1.97 -8.34
CA ARG A 212 -9.22 -0.61 -8.87
C ARG A 212 -8.27 0.33 -8.12
N LEU A 213 -8.16 0.19 -6.80
CA LEU A 213 -7.21 0.95 -5.98
C LEU A 213 -5.76 0.60 -6.34
N MET A 214 -5.46 -0.69 -6.49
CA MET A 214 -4.16 -1.17 -6.96
C MET A 214 -3.84 -0.57 -8.34
N LEU A 215 -4.71 -0.76 -9.33
CA LEU A 215 -4.49 -0.29 -10.69
C LEU A 215 -4.27 1.23 -10.80
N ARG A 216 -5.04 2.02 -10.07
CA ARG A 216 -5.01 3.49 -10.21
C ARG A 216 -3.93 4.16 -9.40
N ARG A 217 -3.48 3.53 -8.31
CA ARG A 217 -2.68 4.22 -7.30
C ARG A 217 -1.60 3.34 -6.71
N MET A 218 -1.98 2.23 -6.07
CA MET A 218 -1.04 1.52 -5.20
C MET A 218 -0.02 0.67 -5.95
N ALA A 219 -0.37 0.11 -7.12
CA ALA A 219 0.50 -0.81 -7.86
C ALA A 219 1.88 -0.21 -8.17
N LYS A 220 1.93 1.10 -8.38
CA LYS A 220 3.17 1.80 -8.70
C LYS A 220 4.09 2.05 -7.49
N ASN A 221 3.54 1.94 -6.28
CA ASN A 221 4.34 1.98 -5.06
C ASN A 221 5.03 0.63 -4.78
N PHE A 222 4.54 -0.47 -5.37
CA PHE A 222 5.08 -1.80 -5.11
C PHE A 222 6.21 -2.16 -6.10
N PRO A 223 7.32 -2.77 -5.64
CA PRO A 223 8.54 -2.95 -6.45
C PRO A 223 8.42 -3.89 -7.65
N GLN A 224 7.41 -4.77 -7.68
CA GLN A 224 7.25 -5.77 -8.74
C GLN A 224 6.84 -5.18 -10.11
N CYS A 225 6.48 -3.88 -10.17
CA CYS A 225 6.37 -3.18 -11.44
C CYS A 225 7.79 -2.97 -12.01
N LYS A 226 8.28 -3.94 -12.82
CA LYS A 226 9.61 -4.03 -13.48
C LYS A 226 10.12 -2.77 -14.23
N HIS A 227 9.35 -1.68 -14.26
CA HIS A 227 9.64 -0.45 -14.99
C HIS A 227 9.51 0.85 -14.19
N ASN A 228 9.10 0.83 -12.91
CA ASN A 228 8.79 2.07 -12.19
C ASN A 228 9.45 2.14 -10.81
N ASN A 229 10.44 3.02 -10.66
CA ASN A 229 10.98 3.47 -9.38
C ASN A 229 10.07 4.57 -8.75
N GLU A 230 8.75 4.52 -8.98
CA GLU A 230 7.83 5.60 -8.56
C GLU A 230 7.81 5.79 -7.04
N MET A 231 8.04 4.71 -6.27
CA MET A 231 8.16 4.80 -4.83
C MET A 231 9.42 5.56 -4.39
N ASP A 232 10.56 5.30 -5.03
CA ASP A 232 11.80 6.04 -4.80
C ASP A 232 11.66 7.49 -5.24
N GLU A 233 10.97 7.74 -6.35
CA GLU A 233 10.61 9.10 -6.78
C GLU A 233 9.72 9.80 -5.76
N ASN A 234 8.71 9.12 -5.22
CA ASN A 234 7.84 9.69 -4.19
C ASN A 234 8.63 10.03 -2.90
N LEU A 235 9.59 9.19 -2.51
CA LEU A 235 10.49 9.49 -1.40
C LEU A 235 11.42 10.67 -1.69
N ASN A 236 11.97 10.75 -2.90
CA ASN A 236 12.78 11.89 -3.32
C ASN A 236 11.96 13.19 -3.37
N HIS A 237 10.74 13.14 -3.92
CA HIS A 237 9.81 14.27 -3.89
C HIS A 237 9.48 14.67 -2.45
N PHE A 238 9.29 13.71 -1.55
CA PHE A 238 9.05 14.00 -0.14
C PHE A 238 10.24 14.70 0.51
N ARG A 239 11.46 14.20 0.24
CA ARG A 239 12.71 14.80 0.70
C ARG A 239 12.84 16.25 0.25
N TYR A 240 12.68 16.52 -1.06
CA TYR A 240 12.74 17.88 -1.59
C TYR A 240 11.62 18.77 -1.06
N LEU A 241 10.43 18.21 -0.84
CA LEU A 241 9.32 18.94 -0.25
C LEU A 241 9.67 19.41 1.17
N VAL A 242 10.26 18.54 2.00
CA VAL A 242 10.70 18.93 3.36
C VAL A 242 11.83 19.95 3.27
N GLU A 243 12.81 19.77 2.38
CA GLU A 243 13.92 20.71 2.18
C GLU A 243 13.44 22.12 1.84
N VAL A 244 12.46 22.24 0.94
CA VAL A 244 11.91 23.54 0.52
C VAL A 244 11.01 24.15 1.60
N MET A 245 10.20 23.33 2.26
CA MET A 245 9.15 23.82 3.18
C MET A 245 9.65 24.06 4.61
N ASP A 246 10.69 23.35 5.05
CA ASP A 246 11.30 23.46 6.37
C ASP A 246 12.80 23.05 6.33
N PRO A 247 13.70 23.96 5.90
CA PRO A 247 15.13 23.67 5.75
C PRO A 247 15.81 23.28 7.08
N GLU A 248 15.32 23.78 8.20
CA GLU A 248 15.86 23.47 9.53
C GLU A 248 15.52 22.02 9.90
N LEU A 249 14.26 21.63 9.77
CA LEU A 249 13.83 20.24 10.00
C LEU A 249 14.50 19.28 9.01
N TYR A 250 14.62 19.66 7.74
CA TYR A 250 15.38 18.88 6.76
C TYR A 250 16.82 18.65 7.23
N SER A 251 17.50 19.71 7.69
CA SER A 251 18.87 19.62 8.18
C SER A 251 18.99 18.73 9.41
N GLN A 252 18.01 18.75 10.32
CA GLN A 252 17.93 17.82 11.46
C GLN A 252 17.85 16.37 10.99
N LEU A 253 16.90 16.08 10.08
CA LEU A 253 16.68 14.71 9.57
C LEU A 253 17.88 14.18 8.78
N MET A 254 18.57 15.05 8.03
CA MET A 254 19.68 14.69 7.12
C MET A 254 21.07 14.54 7.78
N ARG A 255 21.21 14.70 9.11
CA ARG A 255 22.54 14.63 9.75
C ARG A 255 23.23 13.26 9.59
N ASN A 256 22.48 12.19 9.39
CA ASN A 256 22.98 10.83 9.11
C ASN A 256 22.65 10.43 7.66
N VAL A 257 23.52 10.86 6.74
CA VAL A 257 23.30 11.04 5.29
C VAL A 257 22.72 9.84 4.54
N ASP A 258 23.00 8.62 4.98
CA ASP A 258 22.79 7.47 4.10
C ASP A 258 21.30 7.05 3.99
N TYR A 259 20.42 7.36 4.97
CA TYR A 259 19.07 6.73 5.04
C TYR A 259 17.93 7.55 5.65
N SER A 260 18.15 8.83 5.90
CA SER A 260 17.26 9.69 6.69
C SER A 260 15.78 9.67 6.28
N PHE A 261 15.47 9.50 4.99
CA PHE A 261 14.09 9.51 4.49
C PHE A 261 13.50 8.12 4.22
N VAL A 262 14.33 7.06 4.24
CA VAL A 262 13.84 5.67 4.09
C VAL A 262 12.93 5.27 5.26
N VAL A 263 13.08 5.93 6.41
CA VAL A 263 12.20 5.76 7.58
C VAL A 263 10.74 6.06 7.27
N PHE A 264 10.46 6.87 6.24
CA PHE A 264 9.11 7.22 5.79
C PHE A 264 8.61 6.35 4.63
N TYR A 265 9.37 5.33 4.20
CA TYR A 265 8.96 4.41 3.13
C TYR A 265 7.61 3.75 3.45
N ARG A 266 7.43 3.27 4.68
CA ARG A 266 6.19 2.61 5.11
C ARG A 266 4.97 3.53 4.98
N TRP A 267 5.14 4.83 5.23
CA TRP A 267 4.06 5.81 5.13
C TRP A 267 3.54 5.92 3.71
N LEU A 268 4.42 6.07 2.73
CA LEU A 268 4.02 6.29 1.34
C LEU A 268 3.62 4.99 0.65
N LEU A 269 4.26 3.86 0.99
CA LEU A 269 3.94 2.55 0.42
C LEU A 269 2.47 2.17 0.68
N LEU A 270 1.99 2.41 1.90
CA LEU A 270 0.69 1.94 2.38
C LEU A 270 -0.34 3.06 2.53
N ASP A 271 -0.09 4.26 1.98
CA ASP A 271 -0.85 5.50 2.25
C ASP A 271 -1.23 5.62 3.74
N PHE A 272 -0.21 5.55 4.60
CA PHE A 272 -0.29 5.76 6.06
C PHE A 272 -1.16 4.76 6.82
N LYS A 273 -1.55 3.64 6.22
CA LYS A 273 -2.38 2.62 6.89
C LYS A 273 -1.81 2.13 8.23
N ARG A 274 -0.49 2.00 8.34
CA ARG A 274 0.16 1.55 9.58
C ARG A 274 0.26 2.62 10.65
N GLU A 275 -0.04 3.87 10.30
CA GLU A 275 0.03 5.01 11.22
C GLU A 275 -1.35 5.38 11.78
N LEU A 276 -2.44 4.87 11.22
CA LEU A 276 -3.80 5.37 11.45
C LEU A 276 -4.80 4.26 11.79
N GLN A 277 -5.78 4.60 12.64
CA GLN A 277 -6.98 3.78 12.88
C GLN A 277 -7.85 3.72 11.61
N TYR A 278 -8.70 2.70 11.47
CA TYR A 278 -9.48 2.50 10.23
C TYR A 278 -10.37 3.69 9.88
N SER A 279 -11.04 4.30 10.86
CA SER A 279 -11.87 5.49 10.65
C SER A 279 -11.07 6.66 10.07
N ASP A 280 -9.79 6.74 10.41
CA ASP A 280 -8.90 7.81 9.97
C ASP A 280 -8.23 7.47 8.63
N VAL A 281 -7.90 6.20 8.40
CA VAL A 281 -7.49 5.68 7.08
C VAL A 281 -8.56 6.00 6.05
N PHE A 282 -9.83 5.73 6.37
CA PHE A 282 -10.95 6.01 5.48
C PHE A 282 -11.02 7.49 5.10
N GLN A 283 -10.94 8.38 6.10
CA GLN A 283 -10.94 9.83 5.87
C GLN A 283 -9.74 10.28 5.03
N LEU A 284 -8.54 9.79 5.33
CA LEU A 284 -7.33 10.15 4.58
C LEU A 284 -7.42 9.69 3.13
N TRP A 285 -7.81 8.44 2.89
CA TRP A 285 -7.93 7.88 1.55
C TRP A 285 -8.97 8.61 0.71
N GLU A 286 -10.13 8.92 1.27
CA GLU A 286 -11.17 9.75 0.65
C GLU A 286 -10.63 11.11 0.18
N VAL A 287 -9.85 11.79 1.03
CA VAL A 287 -9.23 13.06 0.71
C VAL A 287 -8.15 12.89 -0.36
N ILE A 288 -7.29 11.87 -0.26
CA ILE A 288 -6.25 11.58 -1.23
C ILE A 288 -6.85 11.33 -2.62
N TRP A 289 -7.87 10.47 -2.72
CA TRP A 289 -8.51 10.13 -4.00
C TRP A 289 -9.23 11.34 -4.61
N SER A 290 -9.84 12.18 -3.76
CA SER A 290 -10.47 13.42 -4.23
C SER A 290 -9.43 14.45 -4.67
N ALA A 291 -8.35 14.61 -3.91
CA ALA A 291 -7.25 15.52 -4.21
C ALA A 291 -6.57 15.19 -5.53
N GLU A 292 -6.42 13.90 -5.84
CA GLU A 292 -5.83 13.41 -7.10
C GLU A 292 -6.48 14.07 -8.33
N VAL A 293 -7.79 14.30 -8.26
CA VAL A 293 -8.59 14.89 -9.34
C VAL A 293 -8.65 16.41 -9.26
N LEU A 294 -8.71 16.95 -8.04
CA LEU A 294 -9.02 18.36 -7.81
C LEU A 294 -7.78 19.25 -7.84
N CYS A 295 -6.68 18.81 -7.24
CA CYS A 295 -5.56 19.71 -6.95
C CYS A 295 -4.16 19.07 -6.99
N SER A 296 -3.98 17.81 -6.61
CA SER A 296 -2.66 17.16 -6.61
C SER A 296 -2.74 15.64 -6.50
N ARG A 297 -1.98 14.93 -7.36
CA ARG A 297 -1.79 13.47 -7.27
C ARG A 297 -0.93 13.05 -6.07
N HIS A 298 -0.12 13.97 -5.56
CA HIS A 298 0.86 13.74 -4.50
C HIS A 298 0.38 14.27 -3.14
N PHE A 299 -0.94 14.32 -2.90
CA PHE A 299 -1.49 14.81 -1.63
C PHE A 299 -0.93 14.08 -0.41
N GLY A 300 -0.65 12.77 -0.53
CA GLY A 300 -0.02 11.97 0.52
C GLY A 300 1.33 12.53 1.01
N LEU A 301 2.12 13.18 0.14
CA LEU A 301 3.39 13.80 0.54
C LEU A 301 3.15 14.99 1.49
N PHE A 302 2.09 15.77 1.25
CA PHE A 302 1.71 16.88 2.12
C PHE A 302 1.14 16.40 3.45
N PHE A 303 0.51 15.22 3.47
CA PHE A 303 0.13 14.57 4.72
C PHE A 303 1.34 14.12 5.53
N GLY A 304 2.36 13.53 4.88
CA GLY A 304 3.64 13.24 5.51
C GLY A 304 4.32 14.49 6.07
N LEU A 305 4.28 15.60 5.33
CA LEU A 305 4.86 16.87 5.78
C LEU A 305 4.08 17.46 6.96
N ALA A 306 2.75 17.32 6.96
CA ALA A 306 1.91 17.74 8.08
C ALA A 306 2.22 16.94 9.35
N LEU A 307 2.44 15.62 9.23
CA LEU A 307 2.89 14.78 10.35
C LEU A 307 4.23 15.26 10.93
N LEU A 308 5.21 15.51 10.06
CA LEU A 308 6.51 16.06 10.48
C LEU A 308 6.37 17.44 11.12
N THR A 309 5.52 18.30 10.55
CA THR A 309 5.28 19.65 11.07
C THR A 309 4.63 19.61 12.46
N GLN A 310 3.66 18.71 12.67
CA GLN A 310 2.94 18.58 13.95
C GLN A 310 3.89 18.28 15.11
N TYR A 311 4.94 17.49 14.86
CA TYR A 311 5.90 17.08 15.86
C TYR A 311 7.25 17.80 15.74
N ARG A 312 7.34 18.82 14.89
CA ARG A 312 8.58 19.54 14.57
C ARG A 312 9.36 19.95 15.83
N GLU A 313 8.70 20.63 16.76
CA GLU A 313 9.34 21.12 17.98
C GLU A 313 9.89 19.96 18.82
N ILE A 314 9.16 18.85 18.94
CA ILE A 314 9.63 17.65 19.65
C ILE A 314 10.86 17.06 18.96
N LEU A 315 10.86 16.97 17.62
CA LEU A 315 11.98 16.41 16.86
C LEU A 315 13.26 17.26 17.02
N ILE A 316 13.13 18.59 16.99
CA ILE A 316 14.24 19.54 17.06
C ILE A 316 14.74 19.72 18.50
N GLU A 317 13.85 19.98 19.47
CA GLU A 317 14.23 20.25 20.86
C GLU A 317 14.90 19.05 21.53
N ASN A 318 14.50 17.82 21.15
CA ASN A 318 15.12 16.59 21.67
C ASN A 318 16.32 16.14 20.83
N ASP A 319 16.70 16.90 19.80
CA ASP A 319 17.79 16.57 18.89
C ASP A 319 17.72 15.13 18.34
N MET A 320 16.51 14.70 17.93
CA MET A 320 16.27 13.31 17.56
C MET A 320 17.06 12.91 16.32
N ASP A 321 17.73 11.75 16.38
CA ASP A 321 18.32 11.11 15.22
C ASP A 321 17.30 10.22 14.47
N PHE A 322 17.70 9.59 13.37
CA PHE A 322 16.77 8.75 12.59
C PHE A 322 16.22 7.55 13.39
N THR A 323 16.98 7.00 14.34
CA THR A 323 16.54 5.88 15.18
C THR A 323 15.47 6.35 16.15
N ASP A 324 15.68 7.52 16.76
CA ASP A 324 14.71 8.15 17.63
C ASP A 324 13.43 8.52 16.88
N VAL A 325 13.54 9.06 15.66
CA VAL A 325 12.39 9.38 14.79
C VAL A 325 11.57 8.13 14.49
N ILE A 326 12.20 7.01 14.11
CA ILE A 326 11.50 5.75 13.85
C ILE A 326 10.75 5.30 15.11
N LYS A 327 11.43 5.29 16.25
CA LYS A 327 10.85 4.84 17.52
C LYS A 327 9.66 5.72 17.91
N PHE A 328 9.83 7.04 17.82
CA PHE A 328 8.80 8.03 18.12
C PHE A 328 7.55 7.80 17.27
N PHE A 329 7.67 7.72 15.94
CA PHE A 329 6.51 7.53 15.08
C PHE A 329 5.87 6.15 15.23
N ASN A 330 6.66 5.10 15.48
CA ASN A 330 6.09 3.78 15.82
C ASN A 330 5.29 3.82 17.14
N GLU A 331 5.74 4.58 18.14
CA GLU A 331 5.00 4.76 19.39
C GLU A 331 3.76 5.65 19.22
N MET A 332 3.77 6.56 18.24
CA MET A 332 2.66 7.46 17.92
C MET A 332 1.64 6.87 16.94
N ALA A 333 1.94 5.72 16.33
CA ALA A 333 1.01 5.02 15.46
C ALA A 333 -0.37 4.90 16.12
N GLU A 334 -1.41 5.19 15.33
CA GLU A 334 -2.82 5.19 15.71
C GLU A 334 -3.24 6.25 16.75
N LYS A 335 -2.35 7.20 17.12
CA LYS A 335 -2.64 8.27 18.11
C LYS A 335 -2.73 9.67 17.51
N HIS A 336 -2.67 9.78 16.19
CA HIS A 336 -2.66 11.05 15.48
C HIS A 336 -4.06 11.69 15.38
N ASN A 337 -4.14 13.02 15.53
CA ASN A 337 -5.36 13.75 15.19
C ASN A 337 -5.45 13.99 13.68
N VAL A 338 -6.10 13.08 12.96
CA VAL A 338 -6.16 13.13 11.50
C VAL A 338 -6.94 14.33 10.96
N GLN A 339 -7.94 14.84 11.68
CA GLN A 339 -8.67 16.02 11.24
C GLN A 339 -7.77 17.26 11.20
N GLU A 340 -6.97 17.48 12.24
CA GLU A 340 -5.98 18.55 12.29
C GLU A 340 -4.89 18.35 11.23
N LEU A 341 -4.38 17.12 11.08
CA LEU A 341 -3.38 16.82 10.05
C LEU A 341 -3.90 17.06 8.64
N LEU A 342 -5.17 16.74 8.35
CA LEU A 342 -5.78 17.02 7.06
C LEU A 342 -5.92 18.52 6.81
N ILE A 343 -6.24 19.33 7.82
CA ILE A 343 -6.25 20.80 7.70
C ILE A 343 -4.84 21.29 7.36
N LEU A 344 -3.85 20.90 8.16
CA LEU A 344 -2.46 21.28 7.98
C LEU A 344 -1.90 20.83 6.63
N SER A 345 -2.28 19.64 6.15
CA SER A 345 -1.88 19.13 4.83
C SER A 345 -2.36 20.04 3.69
N ARG A 346 -3.60 20.53 3.77
CA ARG A 346 -4.16 21.46 2.77
C ARG A 346 -3.47 22.82 2.84
N GLU A 347 -3.11 23.29 4.03
CA GLU A 347 -2.33 24.51 4.22
C GLU A 347 -0.93 24.37 3.61
N LYS A 348 -0.21 23.27 3.90
CA LYS A 348 1.11 23.01 3.33
C LYS A 348 1.09 22.92 1.80
N LEU A 349 0.07 22.26 1.23
CA LEU A 349 -0.13 22.24 -0.23
C LEU A 349 -0.33 23.65 -0.79
N ARG A 350 -1.17 24.47 -0.14
CA ARG A 350 -1.42 25.85 -0.58
C ARG A 350 -0.15 26.69 -0.53
N SER A 351 0.58 26.64 0.58
CA SER A 351 1.84 27.38 0.75
C SER A 351 2.88 26.97 -0.30
N PHE A 352 3.02 25.67 -0.57
CA PHE A 352 3.92 25.21 -1.64
C PHE A 352 3.48 25.74 -3.02
N GLN A 353 2.19 25.72 -3.34
CA GLN A 353 1.68 26.27 -4.60
C GLN A 353 1.92 27.78 -4.73
N GLU A 354 1.88 28.53 -3.62
CA GLU A 354 2.20 29.96 -3.59
C GLU A 354 3.68 30.20 -3.88
N ILE A 355 4.59 29.44 -3.23
CA ILE A 355 6.04 29.49 -3.50
C ILE A 355 6.31 29.26 -4.99
N ILE A 356 5.74 28.20 -5.58
CA ILE A 356 5.93 27.89 -7.01
C ILE A 356 5.39 29.01 -7.91
N ARG A 357 4.24 29.61 -7.56
CA ARG A 357 3.66 30.72 -8.32
C ARG A 357 4.57 31.94 -8.30
N ASP A 358 5.16 32.26 -7.17
CA ASP A 358 6.03 33.43 -7.03
C ASP A 358 7.39 33.22 -7.70
N LEU A 359 7.94 32.00 -7.66
CA LEU A 359 9.12 31.62 -8.44
C LEU A 359 8.88 31.75 -9.95
N ASN A 360 7.72 31.30 -10.45
CA ASN A 360 7.39 31.42 -11.86
C ASN A 360 7.28 32.90 -12.30
N LYS A 361 6.63 33.74 -11.49
CA LYS A 361 6.56 35.19 -11.77
C LYS A 361 7.94 35.84 -11.77
N PHE A 362 8.84 35.45 -10.87
CA PHE A 362 10.21 35.94 -10.84
C PHE A 362 10.95 35.55 -12.12
N ASN A 363 10.84 34.30 -12.56
CA ASN A 363 11.47 33.81 -13.79
C ASN A 363 10.89 34.45 -15.07
N GLU A 364 9.64 34.91 -15.06
CA GLU A 364 9.04 35.66 -16.18
C GLU A 364 9.47 37.14 -16.19
N ALA A 365 9.91 37.68 -15.05
CA ALA A 365 10.32 39.07 -14.89
C ALA A 365 11.82 39.32 -15.14
N VAL A 366 12.63 38.26 -15.09
CA VAL A 366 14.07 38.24 -15.42
C VAL A 366 14.24 37.82 -16.88
#